data_AF-A0A356KJ88-F1
#
_entry.id   AF-A0A356KJ88-F1
#
_cell.length_a   1.000
_cell.length_b   1.000
_cell.length_c   1.000
_cell.angle_alpha   90.00
_cell.angle_beta   90.00
_cell.angle_gamma   90.00
#
_symmetry.space_group_name_H-M   'P 1'
#
loop_
_entity.id
_entity.type
_entity.pdbx_description
1 polymer ?
#
loop_
_entity_poly.entity_id
_entity_poly.type
_entity_poly.pdbx_seq_one_letter_code
_entity_poly.pdbx_strand_id
1 'polypeptide(L)'
;MTKFSLRALALVLCLLVCPLAAQEVRTGGTLSDPERAYIEQLTETYGASERSRAANWTLADGTSYAQGVQVRFPQFQIDRMRFNTAEEAREYAASLPSSDFVEVRDNQVLRAFGPGRPGDADLRQGWEGLPSQAPAQQPAPAEQPAEAPASPAATSVPASTARSNGSVQLLRHHLLDEELPATSPGADPAPAQPAAEEPAAEEPLDPQEAFTRAHEQEQVQEELGSYMSDQARAAFDALTPAEQAEFAGLLRNHEDPAEQAYLLRSLGAGNSMEDLEWFSGQIEGRGAEWLDQNARLAGGQALTQQWHDSCAPTSSQVLRGELDPVYALRMRQAGDPYAVDPANPSAHNPTTAAEQRALLLREGGVAVSRDGFGGRGVSVQGYENLVDSAGERAGLDFRSVETDGVDDRRAGEILDANLRQGIPTPMAIYGPNSGHAVLAVDRREAADGSVDYQIYDPWHGTLTWVSRDDVNADTIDVGTNQPQVGYVMRYRETGPSYMVWGTEQE
;
A
#
# COMPACT_ATOMS: atom_id res chain seq x y z
N MET A 1 -33.40 54.21 -23.02
CA MET A 1 -33.97 54.11 -21.65
C MET A 1 -34.67 52.78 -21.53
N THR A 2 -34.58 52.20 -20.33
CA THR A 2 -35.25 50.99 -19.79
C THR A 2 -34.86 49.61 -20.32
N LYS A 3 -34.17 48.89 -19.42
CA LYS A 3 -33.94 47.45 -19.30
C LYS A 3 -35.28 46.70 -19.16
N PHE A 4 -35.41 45.53 -19.78
CA PHE A 4 -36.23 44.42 -19.26
C PHE A 4 -35.60 43.06 -19.64
N SER A 5 -35.76 42.12 -18.71
CA SER A 5 -34.80 41.11 -18.26
C SER A 5 -34.85 39.77 -19.00
N LEU A 6 -33.66 39.20 -19.22
CA LEU A 6 -33.32 37.92 -19.86
C LEU A 6 -33.67 36.65 -19.04
N ARG A 7 -34.59 36.74 -18.07
CA ARG A 7 -34.89 35.63 -17.14
C ARG A 7 -36.03 34.69 -17.56
N ALA A 8 -36.69 34.94 -18.70
CA ALA A 8 -37.78 34.09 -19.20
C ALA A 8 -37.34 33.10 -20.30
N LEU A 9 -36.08 33.13 -20.75
CA LEU A 9 -35.58 32.25 -21.83
C LEU A 9 -34.80 31.03 -21.31
N ALA A 10 -34.49 30.97 -20.01
CA ALA A 10 -33.74 29.88 -19.40
C ALA A 10 -34.62 28.71 -18.90
N LEU A 11 -35.95 28.83 -18.93
CA LEU A 11 -36.86 27.80 -18.40
C LEU A 11 -37.45 26.84 -19.44
N VAL A 12 -37.11 27.01 -20.73
CA VAL A 12 -37.72 26.23 -21.83
C VAL A 12 -36.67 25.44 -22.63
N LEU A 13 -35.38 25.52 -22.30
CA LEU A 13 -34.31 24.85 -23.08
C LEU A 13 -33.53 23.73 -22.34
N CYS A 14 -33.91 23.35 -21.12
CA CYS A 14 -33.30 22.20 -20.42
C CYS A 14 -34.15 20.92 -20.39
N LEU A 15 -35.29 20.88 -21.09
CA LEU A 15 -36.21 19.74 -21.06
C LEU A 15 -36.16 18.80 -22.27
N LEU A 16 -35.17 18.93 -23.16
CA LEU A 16 -35.05 18.03 -24.32
C LEU A 16 -33.57 17.73 -24.61
N VAL A 17 -33.26 16.43 -24.77
CA VAL A 17 -32.00 15.79 -25.22
C VAL A 17 -31.12 15.18 -24.09
N CYS A 18 -31.46 13.96 -23.64
CA CYS A 18 -30.68 12.73 -23.89
C CYS A 18 -31.20 11.52 -23.07
N PRO A 19 -31.58 10.40 -23.70
CA PRO A 19 -31.84 9.13 -23.03
C PRO A 19 -30.62 8.20 -23.21
N LEU A 20 -29.96 7.75 -22.14
CA LEU A 20 -29.09 6.56 -22.19
C LEU A 20 -28.78 6.00 -20.79
N ALA A 21 -29.18 4.73 -20.62
CA ALA A 21 -28.65 3.71 -19.72
C ALA A 21 -28.63 3.98 -18.20
N ALA A 22 -29.78 3.80 -17.54
CA ALA A 22 -29.78 3.27 -16.17
C ALA A 22 -29.72 1.73 -16.26
N GLN A 23 -28.52 1.18 -16.10
CA GLN A 23 -28.37 -0.24 -15.76
C GLN A 23 -28.71 -0.38 -14.27
N GLU A 24 -29.77 -1.13 -13.96
CA GLU A 24 -30.06 -1.58 -12.60
C GLU A 24 -28.86 -2.38 -12.06
N VAL A 25 -28.12 -1.78 -11.13
CA VAL A 25 -27.25 -2.52 -10.22
C VAL A 25 -28.12 -2.95 -9.04
N ARG A 26 -28.40 -4.26 -8.95
CA ARG A 26 -28.98 -4.86 -7.74
C ARG A 26 -27.87 -5.08 -6.72
N THR A 27 -27.71 -4.15 -5.77
CA THR A 27 -26.96 -4.35 -4.53
C THR A 27 -27.62 -3.59 -3.37
N GLY A 28 -27.51 -4.15 -2.15
CA GLY A 28 -28.30 -3.76 -0.99
C GLY A 28 -27.88 -2.44 -0.36
N GLY A 29 -28.67 -1.39 -0.63
CA GLY A 29 -28.60 -0.09 0.02
C GLY A 29 -28.77 1.04 -0.99
N THR A 30 -29.97 1.60 -1.10
CA THR A 30 -30.22 2.81 -1.90
C THR A 30 -30.15 4.04 -1.01
N LEU A 31 -29.38 5.05 -1.44
CA LEU A 31 -29.49 6.39 -0.87
C LEU A 31 -30.94 6.88 -0.96
N SER A 32 -31.45 7.43 0.15
CA SER A 32 -32.73 8.13 0.13
C SER A 32 -32.61 9.42 -0.71
N ASP A 33 -33.72 9.92 -1.25
CA ASP A 33 -33.69 11.14 -2.07
C ASP A 33 -33.11 12.37 -1.32
N PRO A 34 -33.38 12.57 -0.01
CA PRO A 34 -32.69 13.61 0.76
C PRO A 34 -31.18 13.41 0.86
N GLU A 35 -30.71 12.15 0.91
CA GLU A 35 -29.27 11.86 0.97
C GLU A 35 -28.58 12.14 -0.36
N ARG A 36 -29.21 11.79 -1.49
CA ARG A 36 -28.73 12.16 -2.81
C ARG A 36 -28.62 13.66 -2.97
N ALA A 37 -29.67 14.40 -2.59
CA ALA A 37 -29.66 15.86 -2.66
C ALA A 37 -28.54 16.49 -1.79
N TYR A 38 -28.27 15.93 -0.61
CA TYR A 38 -27.18 16.41 0.24
C TYR A 38 -25.79 16.11 -0.36
N ILE A 39 -25.59 14.91 -0.92
CA ILE A 39 -24.34 14.53 -1.60
C ILE A 39 -24.12 15.38 -2.85
N GLU A 40 -25.18 15.65 -3.63
CA GLU A 40 -25.14 16.56 -4.78
C GLU A 40 -24.72 17.97 -4.34
N GLN A 41 -25.30 18.50 -3.25
CA GLN A 41 -24.93 19.81 -2.71
C GLN A 41 -23.45 19.88 -2.30
N LEU A 42 -22.94 18.84 -1.63
CA LEU A 42 -21.51 18.75 -1.30
C LEU A 42 -20.64 18.63 -2.55
N THR A 43 -21.10 17.89 -3.55
CA THR A 43 -20.39 17.71 -4.83
C THR A 43 -20.28 19.04 -5.59
N GLU A 44 -21.35 19.83 -5.65
CA GLU A 44 -21.36 21.17 -6.23
C GLU A 44 -20.43 22.13 -5.48
N THR A 45 -20.38 22.03 -4.15
CA THR A 45 -19.60 22.94 -3.30
C THR A 45 -18.11 22.61 -3.31
N TYR A 46 -17.76 21.31 -3.36
CA TYR A 46 -16.39 20.82 -3.16
C TYR A 46 -15.78 20.14 -4.41
N GLY A 47 -16.49 20.12 -5.55
CA GLY A 47 -15.95 19.73 -6.87
C GLY A 47 -15.65 18.23 -7.04
N ALA A 48 -16.56 17.34 -6.63
CA ALA A 48 -16.31 15.90 -6.60
C ALA A 48 -16.71 15.15 -7.89
N SER A 49 -16.19 13.92 -8.02
CA SER A 49 -16.77 12.87 -8.86
C SER A 49 -17.40 11.82 -7.94
N GLU A 50 -18.69 11.50 -8.14
CA GLU A 50 -19.39 10.57 -7.26
C GLU A 50 -18.87 9.14 -7.46
N ARG A 51 -18.32 8.53 -6.39
CA ARG A 51 -18.12 7.08 -6.29
C ARG A 51 -18.78 6.58 -5.02
N SER A 52 -20.08 6.30 -5.08
CA SER A 52 -20.77 5.61 -3.99
C SER A 52 -20.44 4.11 -4.05
N ARG A 53 -19.87 3.54 -2.98
CA ARG A 53 -19.74 2.08 -2.82
C ARG A 53 -20.58 1.62 -1.64
N ALA A 54 -21.44 0.62 -1.87
CA ALA A 54 -22.02 -0.18 -0.79
C ALA A 54 -20.97 -1.20 -0.34
N ALA A 55 -20.63 -1.19 0.94
CA ALA A 55 -19.69 -2.14 1.52
C ALA A 55 -20.28 -2.74 2.80
N ASN A 56 -20.06 -4.04 3.01
CA ASN A 56 -20.31 -4.70 4.27
C ASN A 56 -19.04 -4.54 5.10
N TRP A 57 -19.11 -3.78 6.18
CA TRP A 57 -17.98 -3.55 7.07
C TRP A 57 -18.02 -4.57 8.20
N THR A 58 -16.87 -4.85 8.82
CA THR A 58 -16.77 -5.58 10.08
C THR A 58 -15.74 -4.88 10.94
N LEU A 59 -16.08 -4.61 12.20
CA LEU A 59 -15.17 -3.96 13.14
C LEU A 59 -14.07 -4.88 13.62
N ALA A 60 -13.03 -4.28 14.20
CA ALA A 60 -11.90 -5.01 14.77
C ALA A 60 -12.29 -5.96 15.91
N ASP A 61 -13.46 -5.75 16.53
CA ASP A 61 -14.06 -6.61 17.55
C ASP A 61 -15.02 -7.69 16.98
N GLY A 62 -15.18 -7.75 15.66
CA GLY A 62 -16.06 -8.69 14.98
C GLY A 62 -17.50 -8.19 14.78
N THR A 63 -17.84 -6.98 15.20
CA THR A 63 -19.18 -6.41 15.00
C THR A 63 -19.44 -6.20 13.51
N SER A 64 -20.41 -6.94 12.96
CA SER A 64 -20.82 -6.84 11.56
C SER A 64 -21.84 -5.71 11.39
N TYR A 65 -21.66 -4.89 10.36
CA TYR A 65 -22.56 -3.79 10.04
C TYR A 65 -23.65 -4.27 9.11
N ALA A 66 -24.86 -3.74 9.26
CA ALA A 66 -25.96 -4.12 8.38
C ALA A 66 -25.76 -3.55 6.97
N GLN A 67 -25.38 -2.26 6.85
CA GLN A 67 -25.23 -1.52 5.59
C GLN A 67 -24.37 -0.26 5.78
N GLY A 68 -23.59 0.15 4.77
CA GLY A 68 -22.88 1.43 4.78
C GLY A 68 -22.77 2.08 3.41
N VAL A 69 -22.66 3.41 3.38
CA VAL A 69 -22.38 4.19 2.17
C VAL A 69 -21.13 5.04 2.43
N GLN A 70 -20.19 4.97 1.49
CA GLN A 70 -18.99 5.80 1.49
C GLN A 70 -19.03 6.78 0.32
N VAL A 71 -18.66 8.03 0.59
CA VAL A 71 -18.50 9.10 -0.41
C VAL A 71 -17.12 9.71 -0.23
N ARG A 72 -16.30 9.69 -1.27
CA ARG A 72 -14.92 10.21 -1.27
C ARG A 72 -14.86 11.53 -2.03
N PHE A 73 -14.25 12.54 -1.41
CA PHE A 73 -13.90 13.83 -2.00
C PHE A 73 -12.36 13.90 -2.14
N PRO A 74 -11.81 14.80 -2.98
CA PRO A 74 -10.36 14.92 -3.16
C PRO A 74 -9.60 15.22 -1.86
N GLN A 75 -10.24 15.90 -0.92
CA GLN A 75 -9.61 16.37 0.33
C GLN A 75 -10.08 15.59 1.55
N PHE A 76 -11.29 15.03 1.54
CA PHE A 76 -11.89 14.37 2.70
C PHE A 76 -12.82 13.21 2.30
N GLN A 77 -13.26 12.43 3.29
CA GLN A 77 -14.19 11.32 3.11
C GLN A 77 -15.36 11.42 4.07
N ILE A 78 -16.53 10.97 3.63
CA ILE A 78 -17.73 10.80 4.46
C ILE A 78 -18.16 9.34 4.42
N ASP A 79 -18.26 8.73 5.60
CA ASP A 79 -18.81 7.39 5.79
C ASP A 79 -20.12 7.47 6.55
N ARG A 80 -21.15 6.78 6.06
CA ARG A 80 -22.37 6.50 6.82
C ARG A 80 -22.48 5.01 7.05
N MET A 81 -22.54 4.62 8.32
CA MET A 81 -22.60 3.23 8.74
C MET A 81 -23.89 2.96 9.52
N ARG A 82 -24.52 1.82 9.28
CA ARG A 82 -25.65 1.31 10.07
C ARG A 82 -25.26 0.03 10.80
N PHE A 83 -25.44 0.05 12.11
CA PHE A 83 -25.17 -1.02 13.07
C PHE A 83 -26.44 -1.82 13.37
N ASN A 84 -26.30 -2.98 14.01
CA ASN A 84 -27.46 -3.77 14.42
C ASN A 84 -28.16 -3.12 15.61
N THR A 85 -27.40 -2.45 16.48
CA THR A 85 -27.93 -1.76 17.66
C THR A 85 -27.41 -0.32 17.81
N ALA A 86 -28.13 0.48 18.60
CA ALA A 86 -27.69 1.83 18.97
C ALA A 86 -26.53 1.83 19.98
N GLU A 87 -26.23 0.69 20.62
CA GLU A 87 -25.10 0.52 21.52
C GLU A 87 -23.81 0.32 20.72
N GLU A 88 -23.81 -0.60 19.76
CA GLU A 88 -22.70 -0.83 18.82
C GLU A 88 -22.30 0.46 18.08
N ALA A 89 -23.28 1.25 17.63
CA ALA A 89 -23.03 2.53 16.97
C ALA A 89 -22.30 3.53 17.90
N ARG A 90 -22.65 3.56 19.19
CA ARG A 90 -22.00 4.45 20.18
C ARG A 90 -20.60 3.97 20.55
N GLU A 91 -20.39 2.67 20.69
CA GLU A 91 -19.08 2.08 20.96
C GLU A 91 -18.11 2.35 19.81
N TYR A 92 -18.56 2.13 18.57
CA TYR A 92 -17.77 2.47 17.40
C TYR A 92 -17.41 3.96 17.35
N ALA A 93 -18.39 4.84 17.53
CA ALA A 93 -18.16 6.27 17.51
C ALA A 93 -17.14 6.72 18.57
N ALA A 94 -17.16 6.09 19.75
CA ALA A 94 -16.19 6.36 20.81
C ALA A 94 -14.77 5.85 20.50
N SER A 95 -14.62 4.88 19.59
CA SER A 95 -13.32 4.34 19.17
C SER A 95 -12.60 5.20 18.12
N LEU A 96 -13.32 6.13 17.49
CA LEU A 96 -12.79 6.95 16.41
C LEU A 96 -11.86 8.07 16.93
N PRO A 97 -10.85 8.48 16.14
CA PRO A 97 -9.98 9.59 16.49
C PRO A 97 -10.77 10.87 16.80
N SER A 98 -10.37 11.62 17.83
CA SER A 98 -11.01 12.90 18.18
C SER A 98 -10.91 13.99 17.10
N SER A 99 -10.01 13.81 16.13
CA SER A 99 -9.91 14.65 14.94
C SER A 99 -11.08 14.46 13.98
N ASP A 100 -11.82 13.36 14.07
CA ASP A 100 -12.91 13.03 13.15
C ASP A 100 -14.20 13.73 13.59
N PHE A 101 -15.02 14.12 12.62
CA PHE A 101 -16.39 14.51 12.90
C PHE A 101 -17.19 13.23 12.99
N VAL A 102 -17.86 13.02 14.12
CA VAL A 102 -18.66 11.83 14.36
C VAL A 102 -20.00 12.25 14.93
N GLU A 103 -21.08 11.83 14.28
CA GLU A 103 -22.44 11.98 14.80
C GLU A 103 -23.16 10.63 14.82
N VAL A 104 -23.76 10.30 15.97
CA VAL A 104 -24.51 9.06 16.16
C VAL A 104 -26.00 9.38 16.25
N ARG A 105 -26.82 8.68 15.46
CA ARG A 105 -28.28 8.72 15.57
C ARG A 105 -28.84 7.31 15.49
N ASP A 106 -29.53 6.89 16.54
CA ASP A 106 -30.04 5.53 16.68
C ASP A 106 -28.89 4.51 16.48
N ASN A 107 -29.04 3.59 15.52
CA ASN A 107 -28.02 2.63 15.12
C ASN A 107 -27.19 3.10 13.91
N GLN A 108 -27.09 4.41 13.67
CA GLN A 108 -26.32 4.97 12.55
C GLN A 108 -25.21 5.89 13.03
N VAL A 109 -24.08 5.83 12.34
CA VAL A 109 -22.94 6.74 12.55
C VAL A 109 -22.61 7.43 11.24
N LEU A 110 -22.54 8.76 11.28
CA LEU A 110 -21.95 9.57 10.24
C LEU A 110 -20.54 9.96 10.69
N ARG A 111 -19.54 9.69 9.85
CA ARG A 111 -18.14 10.02 10.08
C ARG A 111 -17.62 10.86 8.92
N ALA A 112 -16.93 11.97 9.21
CA ALA A 112 -16.21 12.74 8.20
C ALA A 112 -14.77 13.05 8.64
N PHE A 113 -13.80 12.78 7.77
CA PHE A 113 -12.37 12.88 8.09
C PHE A 113 -11.52 13.23 6.86
N GLY A 114 -10.33 13.79 7.10
CA GLY A 114 -9.40 14.27 6.06
C GLY A 114 -9.20 15.80 6.07
N PRO A 115 -8.13 16.30 5.41
CA PRO A 115 -7.87 17.73 5.27
C PRO A 115 -9.02 18.45 4.52
N GLY A 116 -9.25 19.72 4.81
CA GLY A 116 -10.23 20.52 4.06
C GLY A 116 -11.70 20.09 4.16
N ARG A 117 -12.06 19.25 5.15
CA ARG A 117 -13.47 18.86 5.39
C ARG A 117 -14.36 20.09 5.68
N PRO A 118 -15.67 20.01 5.40
CA PRO A 118 -16.62 21.05 5.80
C PRO A 118 -16.59 21.28 7.31
N GLY A 119 -16.98 22.48 7.75
CA GLY A 119 -17.07 22.76 9.18
C GLY A 119 -18.11 21.86 9.85
N ASP A 120 -17.90 21.51 11.13
CA ASP A 120 -18.81 20.64 11.89
C ASP A 120 -20.28 21.14 11.87
N ALA A 121 -20.50 22.45 11.75
CA ALA A 121 -21.83 23.05 11.63
C ALA A 121 -22.52 22.71 10.30
N ASP A 122 -21.79 22.75 9.18
CA ASP A 122 -22.32 22.42 7.85
C ASP A 122 -22.68 20.94 7.78
N LEU A 123 -21.83 20.07 8.35
CA LEU A 123 -22.07 18.63 8.43
C LEU A 123 -23.29 18.30 9.28
N ARG A 124 -23.45 18.93 10.45
CA ARG A 124 -24.62 18.74 11.32
C ARG A 124 -25.90 19.21 10.66
N GLN A 125 -25.89 20.38 10.01
CA GLN A 125 -27.07 20.92 9.35
C GLN A 125 -27.55 19.99 8.21
N GLY A 126 -26.62 19.49 7.40
CA GLY A 126 -26.93 18.52 6.36
C GLY A 126 -27.53 17.23 6.92
N TRP A 127 -26.95 16.72 8.01
CA TRP A 127 -27.40 15.49 8.64
C TRP A 127 -28.73 15.64 9.40
N GLU A 128 -29.01 16.78 10.05
CA GLU A 128 -30.32 17.13 10.63
C GLU A 128 -31.47 17.11 9.62
N GLY A 129 -31.18 17.40 8.35
CA GLY A 129 -32.16 17.34 7.27
C GLY A 129 -32.54 15.94 6.81
N LEU A 130 -31.81 14.89 7.22
CA LEU A 130 -32.04 13.52 6.77
C LEU A 130 -33.08 12.80 7.64
N PRO A 131 -34.04 12.07 7.05
CA PRO A 131 -35.06 11.36 7.81
C PRO A 131 -34.44 10.23 8.64
N SER A 132 -34.74 10.19 9.96
CA SER A 132 -34.55 8.99 10.77
C SER A 132 -35.54 7.93 10.28
N GLN A 133 -35.04 6.91 9.59
CA GLN A 133 -35.86 5.76 9.22
C GLN A 133 -35.91 4.80 10.40
N ALA A 134 -37.07 4.74 11.06
CA ALA A 134 -37.36 3.70 12.05
C ALA A 134 -37.30 2.30 11.38
N PRO A 135 -36.81 1.27 12.08
CA PRO A 135 -36.64 -0.06 11.49
C PRO A 135 -37.99 -0.63 11.04
N ALA A 136 -38.05 -1.13 9.81
CA ALA A 136 -39.08 -2.09 9.44
C ALA A 136 -38.83 -3.36 10.26
N GLN A 137 -39.79 -3.73 11.12
CA GLN A 137 -39.72 -4.96 11.90
C GLN A 137 -39.62 -6.15 10.93
N GLN A 138 -38.46 -6.82 10.91
CA GLN A 138 -38.33 -8.12 10.26
C GLN A 138 -39.20 -9.14 11.02
N PRO A 139 -40.03 -9.95 10.33
CA PRO A 139 -40.73 -11.03 11.00
C PRO A 139 -39.73 -12.03 11.56
N ALA A 140 -39.95 -12.47 12.80
CA ALA A 140 -39.12 -13.45 13.48
C ALA A 140 -38.99 -14.74 12.63
N PRO A 141 -37.78 -15.30 12.47
CA PRO A 141 -37.60 -16.57 11.78
C PRO A 141 -38.28 -17.71 12.55
N ALA A 142 -38.96 -18.58 11.80
CA ALA A 142 -39.64 -19.76 12.34
C ALA A 142 -38.62 -20.75 12.94
N GLU A 143 -38.90 -21.21 14.16
CA GLU A 143 -38.11 -22.23 14.87
C GLU A 143 -38.01 -23.53 14.04
N GLN A 144 -36.79 -23.94 13.71
CA GLN A 144 -36.49 -25.31 13.27
C GLN A 144 -36.17 -26.19 14.49
N PRO A 145 -36.70 -27.42 14.58
CA PRO A 145 -36.44 -28.30 15.70
C PRO A 145 -35.02 -28.87 15.65
N ALA A 146 -34.37 -28.90 16.81
CA ALA A 146 -33.02 -29.40 17.04
C ALA A 146 -32.89 -30.91 16.76
N GLU A 147 -31.94 -31.30 15.92
CA GLU A 147 -31.42 -32.67 15.83
C GLU A 147 -30.31 -32.89 16.86
N ALA A 148 -30.38 -34.04 17.55
CA ALA A 148 -29.46 -34.44 18.60
C ALA A 148 -28.10 -34.92 18.06
N PRO A 149 -26.99 -34.70 18.78
CA PRO A 149 -25.66 -35.08 18.32
C PRO A 149 -25.37 -36.58 18.50
N ALA A 150 -24.84 -37.21 17.45
CA ALA A 150 -24.27 -38.56 17.50
C ALA A 150 -22.81 -38.51 18.01
N SER A 151 -22.46 -39.44 18.90
CA SER A 151 -21.10 -39.62 19.45
C SER A 151 -20.09 -40.12 18.40
N PRO A 152 -18.79 -39.79 18.54
CA PRO A 152 -17.78 -40.13 17.55
C PRO A 152 -17.20 -41.53 17.75
N ALA A 153 -17.02 -42.25 16.64
CA ALA A 153 -16.23 -43.47 16.57
C ALA A 153 -14.74 -43.13 16.44
N ALA A 154 -13.92 -43.82 17.23
CA ALA A 154 -12.48 -43.71 17.26
C ALA A 154 -11.83 -44.38 16.03
N THR A 155 -10.87 -43.69 15.40
CA THR A 155 -9.97 -44.26 14.40
C THR A 155 -8.52 -43.97 14.79
N SER A 156 -7.76 -45.05 14.98
CA SER A 156 -6.34 -45.08 15.29
C SER A 156 -5.47 -44.72 14.08
N VAL A 157 -4.49 -43.83 14.28
CA VAL A 157 -3.44 -43.47 13.32
C VAL A 157 -2.17 -44.27 13.65
N PRO A 158 -1.44 -44.86 12.67
CA PRO A 158 -0.16 -45.50 12.93
C PRO A 158 0.99 -44.48 12.96
N ALA A 159 1.96 -44.76 13.83
CA ALA A 159 3.13 -43.96 14.13
C ALA A 159 4.06 -43.78 12.91
N SER A 160 4.46 -42.53 12.66
CA SER A 160 5.56 -42.17 11.76
C SER A 160 6.84 -41.94 12.57
N THR A 161 7.89 -42.67 12.20
CA THR A 161 9.24 -42.62 12.78
C THR A 161 9.94 -41.30 12.43
N ALA A 162 10.31 -40.56 13.48
CA ALA A 162 11.22 -39.43 13.41
C ALA A 162 12.62 -39.88 12.96
N ARG A 163 13.18 -39.20 11.95
CA ARG A 163 14.61 -39.18 11.66
C ARG A 163 15.19 -37.85 12.12
N SER A 164 16.23 -37.95 12.94
CA SER A 164 16.97 -36.87 13.56
C SER A 164 18.14 -36.38 12.70
N ASN A 165 18.38 -35.08 12.79
CA ASN A 165 19.66 -34.37 12.83
C ASN A 165 20.58 -34.39 11.60
N GLY A 166 20.60 -33.26 10.90
CA GLY A 166 21.74 -32.75 10.14
C GLY A 166 22.08 -31.34 10.62
N SER A 167 23.01 -31.26 11.58
CA SER A 167 23.53 -30.00 12.12
C SER A 167 24.46 -29.35 11.10
N VAL A 168 24.11 -28.17 10.58
CA VAL A 168 25.04 -27.34 9.81
C VAL A 168 25.79 -26.44 10.80
N GLN A 169 27.08 -26.76 11.01
CA GLN A 169 28.03 -25.88 11.68
C GLN A 169 28.37 -24.71 10.74
N LEU A 170 28.00 -23.49 11.14
CA LEU A 170 28.54 -22.27 10.53
C LEU A 170 30.00 -22.10 10.98
N LEU A 171 30.91 -22.15 10.00
CA LEU A 171 32.31 -21.76 10.17
C LEU A 171 32.39 -20.29 10.58
N ARG A 172 32.86 -20.03 11.80
CA ARG A 172 33.50 -18.76 12.15
C ARG A 172 34.88 -18.73 11.52
N HIS A 173 35.07 -17.90 10.50
CA HIS A 173 36.41 -17.54 10.05
C HIS A 173 36.95 -16.38 10.89
N HIS A 174 38.19 -16.58 11.35
CA HIS A 174 39.05 -15.64 12.04
C HIS A 174 39.22 -14.33 11.26
N LEU A 175 39.03 -13.20 11.94
CA LEU A 175 39.76 -11.98 11.65
C LEU A 175 40.66 -11.68 12.86
N LEU A 176 41.92 -11.47 12.52
CA LEU A 176 43.07 -11.32 13.40
C LEU A 176 43.09 -9.93 14.04
N ASP A 177 43.66 -9.88 15.23
CA ASP A 177 44.07 -8.68 15.94
C ASP A 177 44.99 -7.81 15.05
N GLU A 178 44.54 -6.59 14.71
CA GLU A 178 45.45 -5.53 14.30
C GLU A 178 45.87 -4.72 15.54
N GLU A 179 47.14 -4.89 15.92
CA GLU A 179 47.81 -4.14 16.96
C GLU A 179 47.87 -2.65 16.60
N LEU A 180 47.32 -1.82 17.48
CA LEU A 180 47.51 -0.36 17.49
C LEU A 180 49.00 -0.04 17.78
N PRO A 181 49.71 0.74 16.94
CA PRO A 181 51.05 1.17 17.27
C PRO A 181 51.04 2.29 18.31
N ALA A 182 51.92 2.13 19.29
CA ALA A 182 52.18 3.06 20.38
C ALA A 182 52.60 4.45 19.91
N THR A 183 52.13 5.45 20.65
CA THR A 183 52.48 6.87 20.53
C THR A 183 53.97 7.12 20.77
N SER A 184 54.66 7.72 19.79
CA SER A 184 55.97 8.37 19.98
C SER A 184 55.79 9.84 20.37
N PRO A 185 56.51 10.36 21.39
CA PRO A 185 56.54 11.77 21.71
C PRO A 185 57.70 12.47 21.00
N GLY A 186 57.42 13.59 20.32
CA GLY A 186 58.42 14.58 19.92
C GLY A 186 58.57 14.78 18.41
N ALA A 187 57.79 15.69 17.84
CA ALA A 187 58.08 16.32 16.56
C ALA A 187 57.91 17.84 16.70
N ASP A 188 58.92 18.59 16.24
CA ASP A 188 58.99 20.04 16.22
C ASP A 188 57.81 20.68 15.45
N PRO A 189 57.43 21.94 15.77
CA PRO A 189 56.31 22.62 15.14
C PRO A 189 56.56 22.80 13.63
N ALA A 190 55.65 22.25 12.83
CA ALA A 190 55.62 22.43 11.39
C ALA A 190 55.49 23.92 11.02
N PRO A 191 56.16 24.39 9.94
CA PRO A 191 56.05 25.77 9.47
C PRO A 191 54.60 26.08 9.09
N ALA A 192 54.14 27.27 9.48
CA ALA A 192 52.80 27.78 9.22
C ALA A 192 52.43 27.61 7.74
N GLN A 193 51.44 26.74 7.48
CA GLN A 193 50.83 26.64 6.16
C GLN A 193 50.25 28.01 5.81
N PRO A 194 50.47 28.53 4.58
CA PRO A 194 49.83 29.75 4.12
C PRO A 194 48.32 29.56 4.24
N ALA A 195 47.63 30.57 4.78
CA ALA A 195 46.18 30.57 4.91
C ALA A 195 45.56 30.17 3.57
N ALA A 196 44.91 29.00 3.54
CA ALA A 196 44.17 28.55 2.38
C ALA A 196 43.16 29.66 2.05
N GLU A 197 43.21 30.18 0.82
CA GLU A 197 42.13 31.00 0.28
C GLU A 197 40.83 30.22 0.49
N GLU A 198 39.91 30.77 1.29
CA GLU A 198 38.55 30.24 1.40
C GLU A 198 38.03 30.10 -0.04
N PRO A 199 37.66 28.89 -0.48
CA PRO A 199 37.11 28.71 -1.82
C PRO A 199 35.92 29.65 -1.94
N ALA A 200 35.91 30.45 -3.01
CA ALA A 200 34.80 31.33 -3.31
C ALA A 200 33.52 30.48 -3.24
N ALA A 201 32.56 30.93 -2.42
CA ALA A 201 31.27 30.24 -2.28
C ALA A 201 30.70 29.98 -3.66
N GLU A 202 30.57 28.72 -4.05
CA GLU A 202 29.94 28.34 -5.32
C GLU A 202 28.55 28.97 -5.36
N GLU A 203 28.21 29.61 -6.48
CA GLU A 203 26.85 30.11 -6.66
C GLU A 203 25.87 28.92 -6.52
N PRO A 204 24.79 29.08 -5.74
CA PRO A 204 23.84 28.00 -5.55
C PRO A 204 23.24 27.63 -6.90
N LEU A 205 23.52 26.39 -7.34
CA LEU A 205 22.91 25.79 -8.53
C LEU A 205 21.39 25.98 -8.53
N ASP A 206 20.85 26.22 -9.72
CA ASP A 206 19.41 26.27 -9.96
C ASP A 206 18.74 24.95 -9.52
N PRO A 207 17.60 24.98 -8.81
CA PRO A 207 16.95 23.76 -8.33
C PRO A 207 16.62 22.74 -9.43
N GLN A 208 16.22 23.21 -10.62
CA GLN A 208 15.89 22.32 -11.75
C GLN A 208 17.14 21.62 -12.29
N GLU A 209 18.26 22.35 -12.37
CA GLU A 209 19.55 21.79 -12.77
C GLU A 209 20.04 20.75 -11.76
N ALA A 210 19.96 21.04 -10.46
CA ALA A 210 20.35 20.10 -9.41
C ALA A 210 19.53 18.80 -9.45
N PHE A 211 18.19 18.92 -9.58
CA PHE A 211 17.31 17.77 -9.75
C PHE A 211 17.67 16.96 -11.00
N THR A 212 17.80 17.64 -12.14
CA THR A 212 18.05 16.99 -13.44
C THR A 212 19.38 16.25 -13.43
N ARG A 213 20.44 16.87 -12.89
CA ARG A 213 21.75 16.24 -12.73
C ARG A 213 21.73 15.02 -11.82
N ALA A 214 20.97 15.04 -10.72
CA ALA A 214 20.82 13.88 -9.85
C ALA A 214 20.02 12.76 -10.54
N HIS A 215 18.86 13.13 -11.09
CA HIS A 215 17.94 12.22 -11.75
C HIS A 215 18.58 11.52 -12.95
N GLU A 216 19.32 12.22 -13.81
CA GLU A 216 19.91 11.64 -15.04
C GLU A 216 21.14 10.75 -14.81
N GLN A 217 21.59 10.55 -13.56
CA GLN A 217 22.67 9.60 -13.28
C GLN A 217 22.23 8.18 -13.58
N GLU A 218 23.07 7.42 -14.28
CA GLU A 218 22.78 6.05 -14.69
C GLU A 218 22.40 5.15 -13.51
N GLN A 219 23.16 5.21 -12.40
CA GLN A 219 22.88 4.44 -11.18
C GLN A 219 21.56 4.83 -10.52
N VAL A 220 21.20 6.12 -10.57
CA VAL A 220 19.91 6.61 -10.05
C VAL A 220 18.76 6.07 -10.91
N GLN A 221 18.90 6.08 -12.24
CA GLN A 221 17.90 5.55 -13.14
C GLN A 221 17.73 4.04 -13.01
N GLU A 222 18.82 3.30 -12.83
CA GLU A 222 18.80 1.85 -12.59
C GLU A 222 18.04 1.52 -11.29
N GLU A 223 18.32 2.23 -10.20
CA GLU A 223 17.65 2.02 -8.91
C GLU A 223 16.18 2.46 -8.94
N LEU A 224 15.83 3.55 -9.63
CA LEU A 224 14.43 4.01 -9.69
C LEU A 224 13.55 3.12 -10.58
N GLY A 225 14.08 2.67 -11.71
CA GLY A 225 13.26 2.19 -12.82
C GLY A 225 12.44 3.30 -13.47
N SER A 226 11.94 3.06 -14.68
CA SER A 226 11.29 4.11 -15.47
C SER A 226 10.04 4.68 -14.80
N TYR A 227 9.24 3.85 -14.13
CA TYR A 227 8.00 4.31 -13.52
C TYR A 227 8.24 5.28 -12.36
N MET A 228 9.09 4.90 -11.41
CA MET A 228 9.38 5.75 -10.27
C MET A 228 10.18 7.00 -10.68
N SER A 229 11.01 6.88 -11.73
CA SER A 229 11.68 8.01 -12.35
C SER A 229 10.68 9.07 -12.84
N ASP A 230 9.60 8.65 -13.51
CA ASP A 230 8.52 9.54 -13.94
C ASP A 230 7.72 10.13 -12.76
N GLN A 231 7.41 9.31 -11.75
CA GLN A 231 6.72 9.78 -10.54
C GLN A 231 7.54 10.84 -9.79
N ALA A 232 8.84 10.61 -9.61
CA ALA A 232 9.73 11.56 -8.96
C ALA A 232 9.78 12.90 -9.71
N ARG A 233 9.81 12.86 -11.05
CA ARG A 233 9.77 14.06 -11.89
C ARG A 233 8.46 14.83 -11.72
N ALA A 234 7.33 14.13 -11.84
CA ALA A 234 6.01 14.73 -11.69
C ALA A 234 5.79 15.33 -10.30
N ALA A 235 6.28 14.64 -9.25
CA ALA A 235 6.22 15.13 -7.88
C ALA A 235 7.09 16.39 -7.69
N PHE A 236 8.30 16.42 -8.25
CA PHE A 236 9.16 17.61 -8.20
C PHE A 236 8.54 18.82 -8.92
N ASP A 237 7.97 18.61 -10.10
CA ASP A 237 7.32 19.67 -10.87
C ASP A 237 6.08 20.24 -10.16
N ALA A 238 5.46 19.46 -9.25
CA ALA A 238 4.32 19.87 -8.45
C ALA A 238 4.70 20.65 -7.17
N LEU A 239 5.97 20.62 -6.75
CA LEU A 239 6.46 21.39 -5.60
C LEU A 239 6.42 22.89 -5.87
N THR A 240 6.27 23.70 -4.82
CA THR A 240 6.48 25.14 -4.92
C THR A 240 7.94 25.47 -5.19
N PRO A 241 8.28 26.66 -5.74
CA PRO A 241 9.68 27.03 -5.98
C PRO A 241 10.57 26.98 -4.71
N ALA A 242 9.99 27.22 -3.53
CA ALA A 242 10.72 27.12 -2.27
C ALA A 242 11.02 25.65 -1.91
N GLU A 243 10.03 24.78 -2.01
CA GLU A 243 10.20 23.33 -1.77
C GLU A 243 11.12 22.68 -2.81
N GLN A 244 11.07 23.12 -4.08
CA GLN A 244 12.02 22.68 -5.11
C GLN A 244 13.46 23.01 -4.72
N ALA A 245 13.70 24.24 -4.24
CA ALA A 245 15.03 24.66 -3.79
C ALA A 245 15.49 23.88 -2.55
N GLU A 246 14.59 23.58 -1.63
CA GLU A 246 14.84 22.77 -0.43
C GLU A 246 15.19 21.33 -0.82
N PHE A 247 14.37 20.66 -1.64
CA PHE A 247 14.63 19.31 -2.11
C PHE A 247 15.92 19.21 -2.95
N ALA A 248 16.18 20.18 -3.82
CA ALA A 248 17.45 20.28 -4.54
C ALA A 248 18.64 20.46 -3.59
N GLY A 249 18.44 21.15 -2.46
CA GLY A 249 19.39 21.19 -1.34
C GLY A 249 19.69 19.81 -0.78
N LEU A 250 18.64 19.02 -0.48
CA LEU A 250 18.78 17.64 0.00
C LEU A 250 19.61 16.81 -0.99
N LEU A 251 19.24 16.79 -2.28
CA LEU A 251 19.98 16.02 -3.30
C LEU A 251 21.46 16.40 -3.39
N ARG A 252 21.81 17.70 -3.24
CA ARG A 252 23.21 18.15 -3.27
C ARG A 252 24.02 17.74 -2.04
N ASN A 253 23.37 17.55 -0.89
CA ASN A 253 24.03 17.13 0.34
C ASN A 253 24.37 15.63 0.34
N HIS A 254 23.79 14.85 -0.58
CA HIS A 254 24.07 13.43 -0.75
C HIS A 254 24.97 13.22 -1.97
N GLU A 255 26.22 12.81 -1.74
CA GLU A 255 27.18 12.52 -2.82
C GLU A 255 26.97 11.12 -3.43
N ASP A 256 26.39 10.18 -2.68
CA ASP A 256 26.15 8.81 -3.13
C ASP A 256 24.89 8.76 -4.04
N PRO A 257 25.01 8.27 -5.29
CA PRO A 257 23.87 8.10 -6.18
C PRO A 257 22.75 7.23 -5.59
N ALA A 258 23.07 6.24 -4.75
CA ALA A 258 22.06 5.40 -4.10
C ALA A 258 21.20 6.21 -3.12
N GLU A 259 21.81 7.10 -2.32
CA GLU A 259 21.08 7.99 -1.42
C GLU A 259 20.17 8.95 -2.20
N GLN A 260 20.67 9.51 -3.30
CA GLN A 260 19.89 10.35 -4.20
C GLN A 260 18.69 9.60 -4.81
N ALA A 261 18.89 8.35 -5.24
CA ALA A 261 17.82 7.51 -5.77
C ALA A 261 16.72 7.25 -4.75
N TYR A 262 17.08 6.99 -3.49
CA TYR A 262 16.10 6.76 -2.42
C TYR A 262 15.35 8.04 -2.02
N LEU A 263 15.98 9.22 -2.11
CA LEU A 263 15.27 10.51 -1.97
C LEU A 263 14.28 10.74 -3.10
N LEU A 264 14.69 10.49 -4.34
CA LEU A 264 13.82 10.62 -5.52
C LEU A 264 12.65 9.63 -5.45
N ARG A 265 12.88 8.38 -5.05
CA ARG A 265 11.83 7.38 -4.81
C ARG A 265 10.87 7.84 -3.72
N SER A 266 11.39 8.38 -2.61
CA SER A 266 10.56 8.92 -1.52
C SER A 266 9.70 10.10 -1.96
N LEU A 267 10.23 10.99 -2.79
CA LEU A 267 9.48 12.09 -3.40
C LEU A 267 8.39 11.56 -4.34
N GLY A 268 8.73 10.60 -5.22
CA GLY A 268 7.78 9.94 -6.12
C GLY A 268 6.66 9.19 -5.40
N ALA A 269 6.89 8.71 -4.17
CA ALA A 269 5.88 8.13 -3.28
C ALA A 269 4.97 9.18 -2.59
N GLY A 270 5.10 10.46 -2.94
CA GLY A 270 4.28 11.55 -2.45
C GLY A 270 4.53 11.90 -0.98
N ASN A 271 5.75 11.71 -0.47
CA ASN A 271 6.11 12.15 0.88
C ASN A 271 6.22 13.68 0.97
N SER A 272 5.92 14.22 2.15
CA SER A 272 6.02 15.65 2.44
C SER A 272 7.49 16.10 2.54
N MET A 273 7.75 17.41 2.40
CA MET A 273 9.11 17.93 2.62
C MET A 273 9.64 17.61 4.02
N GLU A 274 8.81 17.66 5.07
CA GLU A 274 9.19 17.27 6.43
C GLU A 274 9.64 15.79 6.50
N ASP A 275 8.92 14.89 5.82
CA ASP A 275 9.30 13.48 5.75
C ASP A 275 10.61 13.29 4.96
N LEU A 276 10.81 14.06 3.89
CA LEU A 276 12.01 14.00 3.05
C LEU A 276 13.26 14.54 3.77
N GLU A 277 13.15 15.64 4.51
CA GLU A 277 14.21 16.16 5.36
C GLU A 277 14.59 15.16 6.46
N TRP A 278 13.57 14.59 7.14
CA TRP A 278 13.80 13.55 8.14
C TRP A 278 14.55 12.36 7.54
N PHE A 279 14.09 11.87 6.39
CA PHE A 279 14.66 10.69 5.73
C PHE A 279 16.08 10.96 5.21
N SER A 280 16.32 12.12 4.59
CA SER A 280 17.65 12.60 4.19
C SER A 280 18.65 12.49 5.36
N GLY A 281 18.28 13.00 6.54
CA GLY A 281 19.12 12.89 7.73
C GLY A 281 19.32 11.47 8.26
N GLN A 282 18.45 10.51 7.93
CA GLN A 282 18.64 9.09 8.31
C GLN A 282 19.63 8.37 7.37
N ILE A 283 19.64 8.76 6.09
CA ILE A 283 20.38 8.06 5.05
C ILE A 283 21.75 8.68 4.74
N GLU A 284 22.09 9.82 5.32
CA GLU A 284 23.38 10.48 5.07
C GLU A 284 24.57 9.56 5.42
N GLY A 285 25.43 9.33 4.43
CA GLY A 285 26.60 8.45 4.54
C GLY A 285 26.24 6.96 4.63
N ARG A 286 25.02 6.57 4.26
CA ARG A 286 24.56 5.19 4.19
C ARG A 286 24.70 4.70 2.75
N GLY A 287 25.66 3.80 2.53
CA GLY A 287 25.81 3.16 1.22
C GLY A 287 24.63 2.26 0.81
N ALA A 288 24.59 1.91 -0.47
CA ALA A 288 23.51 1.14 -1.11
C ALA A 288 23.07 -0.13 -0.33
N GLU A 289 24.00 -0.90 0.23
CA GLU A 289 23.67 -2.11 1.01
C GLU A 289 22.82 -1.79 2.25
N TRP A 290 23.13 -0.68 2.94
CA TRP A 290 22.34 -0.27 4.10
C TRP A 290 20.95 0.18 3.66
N LEU A 291 20.85 0.90 2.54
CA LEU A 291 19.57 1.36 1.98
C LEU A 291 18.69 0.18 1.58
N ASP A 292 19.24 -0.82 0.88
CA ASP A 292 18.50 -2.05 0.56
C ASP A 292 18.01 -2.75 1.84
N GLN A 293 18.87 -2.89 2.84
CA GLN A 293 18.53 -3.57 4.08
C GLN A 293 17.57 -2.80 4.99
N ASN A 294 17.46 -1.46 4.88
CA ASN A 294 16.77 -0.64 5.88
C ASN A 294 15.68 0.28 5.31
N ALA A 295 15.67 0.52 4.01
CA ALA A 295 14.73 1.42 3.36
C ALA A 295 13.88 0.70 2.29
N ARG A 296 13.89 -0.64 2.32
CA ARG A 296 12.98 -1.56 1.62
C ARG A 296 12.40 -2.57 2.60
N LEU A 297 11.28 -3.23 2.29
CA LEU A 297 10.71 -4.27 3.17
C LEU A 297 10.92 -5.69 2.62
N ALA A 298 11.36 -5.81 1.37
CA ALA A 298 11.90 -7.03 0.80
C ALA A 298 13.44 -7.09 0.90
N GLY A 299 14.14 -5.96 0.99
CA GLY A 299 15.60 -5.90 0.95
C GLY A 299 16.31 -6.45 2.19
N GLY A 300 17.48 -7.07 1.97
CA GLY A 300 18.24 -7.82 2.96
C GLY A 300 17.50 -9.04 3.53
N GLN A 301 16.71 -8.79 4.59
CA GLN A 301 15.79 -9.74 5.19
C GLN A 301 14.37 -9.23 4.90
N ALA A 302 13.46 -10.10 4.47
CA ALA A 302 12.12 -9.66 4.08
C ALA A 302 11.15 -9.73 5.26
N LEU A 303 10.15 -8.84 5.27
CA LEU A 303 9.09 -8.79 6.27
C LEU A 303 8.45 -10.18 6.46
N THR A 304 8.12 -10.57 7.68
CA THR A 304 7.37 -11.81 7.93
C THR A 304 5.95 -11.49 8.37
N GLN A 305 4.96 -12.24 7.90
CA GLN A 305 3.59 -12.10 8.37
C GLN A 305 3.49 -12.45 9.86
N GLN A 306 2.75 -11.69 10.63
CA GLN A 306 2.66 -11.81 12.09
C GLN A 306 1.41 -12.61 12.51
N TRP A 307 0.39 -12.69 11.65
CA TRP A 307 -0.87 -13.38 11.93
C TRP A 307 -1.04 -14.60 11.02
N HIS A 308 -1.85 -15.57 11.44
CA HIS A 308 -2.29 -16.64 10.55
C HIS A 308 -3.15 -16.06 9.42
N ASP A 309 -2.96 -16.56 8.19
CA ASP A 309 -3.65 -16.10 6.97
C ASP A 309 -3.52 -14.60 6.62
N SER A 310 -2.50 -13.89 7.13
CA SER A 310 -2.25 -12.49 6.76
C SER A 310 -1.29 -12.29 5.58
N CYS A 311 -1.12 -13.30 4.71
CA CYS A 311 -0.20 -13.21 3.57
C CYS A 311 -0.54 -12.02 2.65
N ALA A 312 -1.82 -11.76 2.38
CA ALA A 312 -2.25 -10.62 1.57
C ALA A 312 -1.97 -9.24 2.21
N PRO A 313 -2.36 -8.99 3.48
CA PRO A 313 -1.91 -7.82 4.24
C PRO A 313 -0.39 -7.62 4.22
N THR A 314 0.38 -8.67 4.49
CA THR A 314 1.84 -8.58 4.55
C THR A 314 2.44 -8.28 3.18
N SER A 315 1.98 -8.93 2.10
CA SER A 315 2.42 -8.62 0.73
C SER A 315 2.07 -7.19 0.31
N SER A 316 0.92 -6.65 0.74
CA SER A 316 0.57 -5.24 0.51
C SER A 316 1.46 -4.27 1.30
N GLN A 317 1.87 -4.63 2.52
CA GLN A 317 2.84 -3.84 3.28
C GLN A 317 4.21 -3.85 2.62
N VAL A 318 4.68 -5.00 2.13
CA VAL A 318 5.96 -5.07 1.41
C VAL A 318 5.88 -4.25 0.13
N LEU A 319 4.81 -4.38 -0.65
CA LEU A 319 4.59 -3.52 -1.83
C LEU A 319 4.75 -2.04 -1.48
N ARG A 320 4.09 -1.57 -0.41
CA ARG A 320 4.24 -0.19 0.06
C ARG A 320 5.68 0.13 0.44
N GLY A 321 6.38 -0.76 1.14
CA GLY A 321 7.78 -0.57 1.54
C GLY A 321 8.77 -0.56 0.39
N GLU A 322 8.48 -1.26 -0.70
CA GLU A 322 9.30 -1.18 -1.92
C GLU A 322 9.10 0.14 -2.66
N LEU A 323 7.90 0.73 -2.57
CA LEU A 323 7.56 1.99 -3.24
C LEU A 323 7.90 3.23 -2.39
N ASP A 324 7.83 3.13 -1.06
CA ASP A 324 7.95 4.25 -0.11
C ASP A 324 9.06 3.96 0.94
N PRO A 325 10.30 4.43 0.68
CA PRO A 325 11.42 4.22 1.58
C PRO A 325 11.26 4.82 2.98
N VAL A 326 10.52 5.94 3.09
CA VAL A 326 10.19 6.57 4.38
C VAL A 326 9.36 5.61 5.22
N TYR A 327 8.33 5.01 4.63
CA TYR A 327 7.50 4.03 5.30
C TYR A 327 8.29 2.77 5.70
N ALA A 328 9.13 2.24 4.79
CA ALA A 328 9.95 1.07 5.07
C ALA A 328 10.88 1.30 6.28
N LEU A 329 11.59 2.44 6.30
CA LEU A 329 12.51 2.76 7.39
C LEU A 329 11.77 2.95 8.72
N ARG A 330 10.63 3.66 8.72
CA ARG A 330 9.80 3.84 9.93
C ARG A 330 9.30 2.50 10.48
N MET A 331 8.89 1.58 9.62
CA MET A 331 8.43 0.25 10.03
C MET A 331 9.54 -0.55 10.73
N ARG A 332 10.78 -0.45 10.24
CA ARG A 332 11.96 -1.10 10.83
C ARG A 332 12.40 -0.45 12.14
N GLN A 333 12.27 0.87 12.24
CA GLN A 333 12.56 1.59 13.49
C GLN A 333 11.53 1.29 14.59
N ALA A 334 10.32 0.86 14.23
CA ALA A 334 9.26 0.52 15.18
C ALA A 334 9.48 -0.81 15.93
N GLY A 335 10.38 -1.67 15.46
CA GLY A 335 10.67 -2.97 16.05
C GLY A 335 11.25 -3.93 15.01
N ASP A 336 11.63 -5.15 15.42
CA ASP A 336 12.14 -6.16 14.49
C ASP A 336 10.97 -6.72 13.66
N PRO A 337 10.83 -6.34 12.37
CA PRO A 337 9.68 -6.74 11.56
C PRO A 337 9.79 -8.20 11.08
N TYR A 338 10.90 -8.88 11.36
CA TYR A 338 11.21 -10.21 10.88
C TYR A 338 11.05 -11.28 11.95
N ALA A 339 11.34 -10.90 13.19
CA ALA A 339 11.10 -11.75 14.33
C ALA A 339 9.60 -11.99 14.50
N VAL A 340 9.25 -13.25 14.71
CA VAL A 340 7.89 -13.73 14.86
C VAL A 340 7.82 -14.54 16.15
N ASP A 341 6.86 -14.19 17.01
CA ASP A 341 6.41 -15.05 18.08
C ASP A 341 5.08 -15.68 17.63
N PRO A 342 5.02 -17.01 17.38
CA PRO A 342 3.82 -17.65 16.87
C PRO A 342 2.58 -17.49 17.77
N ALA A 343 2.78 -17.34 19.08
CA ALA A 343 1.71 -17.20 20.07
C ALA A 343 1.36 -15.73 20.36
N ASN A 344 2.30 -14.81 20.12
CA ASN A 344 2.10 -13.38 20.36
C ASN A 344 2.58 -12.54 19.15
N PRO A 345 1.73 -12.33 18.13
CA PRO A 345 2.05 -11.57 16.93
C PRO A 345 2.66 -10.19 17.16
N SER A 346 2.41 -9.56 18.32
CA SER A 346 2.88 -8.20 18.62
C SER A 346 4.17 -8.16 19.46
N ALA A 347 4.81 -9.30 19.74
CA ALA A 347 5.94 -9.39 20.66
C ALA A 347 7.19 -8.60 20.19
N HIS A 348 7.47 -8.62 18.89
CA HIS A 348 8.72 -8.07 18.33
C HIS A 348 8.54 -6.77 17.56
N ASN A 349 7.42 -6.62 16.86
CA ASN A 349 7.04 -5.38 16.19
C ASN A 349 5.52 -5.16 16.27
N PRO A 350 5.04 -4.50 17.34
CA PRO A 350 3.61 -4.29 17.55
C PRO A 350 2.98 -3.41 16.46
N THR A 351 3.74 -2.51 15.83
CA THR A 351 3.27 -1.65 14.74
C THR A 351 2.97 -2.46 13.49
N THR A 352 3.92 -3.27 13.04
CA THR A 352 3.75 -4.20 11.90
C THR A 352 2.56 -5.13 12.14
N ALA A 353 2.50 -5.75 13.32
CA ALA A 353 1.41 -6.65 13.66
C ALA A 353 0.05 -5.94 13.70
N ALA A 354 -0.02 -4.73 14.26
CA ALA A 354 -1.26 -3.97 14.32
C ALA A 354 -1.78 -3.59 12.92
N GLU A 355 -0.89 -3.15 12.02
CA GLU A 355 -1.28 -2.81 10.66
C GLU A 355 -1.73 -4.04 9.87
N GLN A 356 -1.00 -5.17 9.94
CA GLN A 356 -1.43 -6.42 9.29
C GLN A 356 -2.81 -6.88 9.76
N ARG A 357 -3.05 -6.81 11.08
CA ARG A 357 -4.35 -7.15 11.65
C ARG A 357 -5.44 -6.21 11.15
N ALA A 358 -5.17 -4.91 11.14
CA ALA A 358 -6.14 -3.92 10.68
C ALA A 358 -6.51 -4.14 9.21
N LEU A 359 -5.52 -4.35 8.33
CA LEU A 359 -5.72 -4.65 6.91
C LEU A 359 -6.48 -5.97 6.70
N LEU A 360 -6.14 -7.02 7.45
CA LEU A 360 -6.82 -8.31 7.39
C LEU A 360 -8.30 -8.19 7.74
N LEU A 361 -8.61 -7.54 8.87
CA LEU A 361 -9.97 -7.37 9.36
C LEU A 361 -10.80 -6.45 8.46
N ARG A 362 -10.18 -5.39 7.92
CA ARG A 362 -10.83 -4.45 7.00
C ARG A 362 -11.42 -5.14 5.78
N GLU A 363 -10.73 -6.14 5.24
CA GLU A 363 -11.15 -6.89 4.05
C GLU A 363 -11.87 -8.22 4.39
N GLY A 364 -12.40 -8.34 5.61
CA GLY A 364 -13.27 -9.46 6.03
C GLY A 364 -12.53 -10.73 6.50
N GLY A 365 -11.21 -10.67 6.66
CA GLY A 365 -10.41 -11.73 7.24
C GLY A 365 -10.63 -11.89 8.76
N VAL A 366 -9.99 -12.89 9.35
CA VAL A 366 -10.02 -13.18 10.79
C VAL A 366 -8.58 -13.35 11.26
N ALA A 367 -8.14 -12.44 12.12
CA ALA A 367 -6.80 -12.46 12.68
C ALA A 367 -6.73 -13.40 13.89
N VAL A 368 -5.89 -14.43 13.79
CA VAL A 368 -5.48 -15.28 14.93
C VAL A 368 -3.95 -15.37 14.96
N SER A 369 -3.39 -15.72 16.12
CA SER A 369 -1.96 -15.99 16.26
C SER A 369 -1.53 -17.07 15.26
N ARG A 370 -0.26 -17.10 14.86
CA ARG A 370 0.22 -18.05 13.84
C ARG A 370 0.12 -19.51 14.26
N ASP A 371 0.15 -19.77 15.57
CA ASP A 371 -0.09 -21.10 16.13
C ASP A 371 -1.58 -21.39 16.43
N GLY A 372 -2.44 -20.39 16.22
CA GLY A 372 -3.87 -20.45 16.46
C GLY A 372 -4.63 -21.12 15.31
N PHE A 373 -5.82 -21.63 15.65
CA PHE A 373 -6.76 -22.19 14.68
C PHE A 373 -7.91 -21.21 14.41
N GLY A 374 -8.51 -21.29 13.21
CA GLY A 374 -9.68 -20.49 12.84
C GLY A 374 -9.35 -19.12 12.23
N GLY A 375 -8.12 -18.93 11.78
CA GLY A 375 -7.77 -17.81 10.91
C GLY A 375 -8.54 -17.84 9.60
N ARG A 376 -8.64 -16.68 8.96
CA ARG A 376 -9.20 -16.56 7.62
C ARG A 376 -8.52 -15.42 6.88
N GLY A 377 -8.03 -15.71 5.69
CA GLY A 377 -7.47 -14.71 4.79
C GLY A 377 -8.54 -13.79 4.18
N VAL A 378 -8.13 -13.00 3.20
CA VAL A 378 -9.02 -12.11 2.45
C VAL A 378 -9.45 -12.78 1.13
N SER A 379 -10.55 -12.28 0.55
CA SER A 379 -10.92 -12.67 -0.83
C SER A 379 -9.97 -12.06 -1.87
N VAL A 380 -10.04 -12.51 -3.12
CA VAL A 380 -9.31 -11.89 -4.25
C VAL A 380 -9.59 -10.39 -4.33
N GLN A 381 -10.86 -9.99 -4.26
CA GLN A 381 -11.25 -8.59 -4.26
C GLN A 381 -10.68 -7.83 -3.05
N GLY A 382 -10.62 -8.49 -1.89
CA GLY A 382 -9.98 -7.93 -0.70
C GLY A 382 -8.49 -7.68 -0.93
N TYR A 383 -7.77 -8.61 -1.55
CA TYR A 383 -6.36 -8.40 -1.87
C TYR A 383 -6.14 -7.29 -2.90
N GLU A 384 -6.98 -7.19 -3.93
CA GLU A 384 -6.96 -6.05 -4.85
C GLU A 384 -7.13 -4.72 -4.10
N ASN A 385 -8.10 -4.61 -3.18
CA ASN A 385 -8.29 -3.40 -2.39
C ASN A 385 -7.06 -3.05 -1.54
N LEU A 386 -6.38 -4.06 -0.97
CA LEU A 386 -5.15 -3.84 -0.20
C LEU A 386 -4.02 -3.32 -1.07
N VAL A 387 -3.82 -3.94 -2.24
CA VAL A 387 -2.79 -3.57 -3.21
C VAL A 387 -3.04 -2.18 -3.78
N ASP A 388 -4.27 -1.86 -4.17
CA ASP A 388 -4.65 -0.52 -4.64
C ASP A 388 -4.38 0.53 -3.55
N SER A 389 -4.74 0.23 -2.30
CA SER A 389 -4.46 1.13 -1.17
C SER A 389 -2.97 1.31 -0.91
N ALA A 390 -2.14 0.30 -1.15
CA ALA A 390 -0.69 0.39 -1.00
C ALA A 390 -0.04 1.16 -2.16
N GLY A 391 -0.58 1.01 -3.38
CA GLY A 391 -0.11 1.67 -4.60
C GLY A 391 -0.57 3.11 -4.79
N GLU A 392 -1.69 3.52 -4.18
CA GLU A 392 -2.33 4.84 -4.39
C GLU A 392 -1.36 6.01 -4.20
N ARG A 393 -0.48 5.95 -3.19
CA ARG A 393 0.51 7.01 -2.92
C ARG A 393 1.60 7.13 -3.98
N ALA A 394 1.93 6.03 -4.64
CA ALA A 394 2.90 5.99 -5.73
C ALA A 394 2.24 6.16 -7.10
N GLY A 395 0.92 6.39 -7.16
CA GLY A 395 0.17 6.52 -8.42
C GLY A 395 -0.15 5.20 -9.13
N LEU A 396 -0.04 4.06 -8.43
CA LEU A 396 -0.29 2.74 -9.00
C LEU A 396 -1.76 2.31 -8.84
N ASP A 397 -2.38 1.85 -9.92
CA ASP A 397 -3.69 1.17 -9.94
C ASP A 397 -3.47 -0.23 -10.50
N PHE A 398 -3.86 -1.26 -9.74
CA PHE A 398 -3.65 -2.64 -10.12
C PHE A 398 -4.95 -3.30 -10.57
N ARG A 399 -4.84 -4.28 -11.47
CA ARG A 399 -5.94 -5.19 -11.80
C ARG A 399 -5.48 -6.61 -11.78
N SER A 400 -6.23 -7.46 -11.08
CA SER A 400 -6.02 -8.90 -11.25
C SER A 400 -6.26 -9.28 -12.70
N VAL A 401 -5.36 -10.12 -13.19
CA VAL A 401 -5.51 -10.85 -14.42
C VAL A 401 -5.43 -12.31 -14.03
N GLU A 402 -6.58 -12.98 -14.13
CA GLU A 402 -6.64 -14.44 -13.95
C GLU A 402 -5.76 -15.11 -15.01
N THR A 403 -5.06 -16.15 -14.57
CA THR A 403 -4.25 -17.00 -15.41
C THR A 403 -5.00 -18.30 -15.65
N ASP A 404 -5.12 -18.72 -16.91
CA ASP A 404 -5.99 -19.85 -17.30
C ASP A 404 -5.35 -21.23 -17.00
N GLY A 405 -4.28 -21.27 -16.21
CA GLY A 405 -3.51 -22.46 -15.83
C GLY A 405 -2.22 -22.66 -16.64
N VAL A 406 -1.68 -23.89 -16.59
CA VAL A 406 -0.43 -24.32 -17.23
C VAL A 406 -0.34 -23.88 -18.69
N ASP A 407 0.81 -23.32 -19.08
CA ASP A 407 1.15 -22.72 -20.39
C ASP A 407 0.57 -21.30 -20.62
N ASP A 408 -0.02 -20.66 -19.61
CA ASP A 408 -0.39 -19.25 -19.69
C ASP A 408 0.84 -18.34 -19.54
N ARG A 409 1.38 -17.92 -20.68
CA ARG A 409 2.50 -16.97 -20.76
C ARG A 409 2.17 -15.58 -20.23
N ARG A 410 0.89 -15.27 -20.01
CA ARG A 410 0.45 -13.94 -19.61
C ARG A 410 1.02 -13.53 -18.25
N ALA A 411 1.19 -14.48 -17.33
CA ALA A 411 1.82 -14.23 -16.03
C ALA A 411 3.24 -13.68 -16.19
N GLY A 412 4.10 -14.40 -16.93
CA GLY A 412 5.46 -13.97 -17.21
C GLY A 412 5.53 -12.65 -18.00
N GLU A 413 4.61 -12.42 -18.95
CA GLU A 413 4.54 -11.17 -19.71
C GLU A 413 4.17 -9.96 -18.83
N ILE A 414 3.23 -10.11 -17.89
CA ILE A 414 2.86 -9.06 -16.94
C ILE A 414 4.00 -8.77 -15.98
N LEU A 415 4.63 -9.82 -15.42
CA LEU A 415 5.80 -9.67 -14.55
C LEU A 415 6.92 -8.91 -15.25
N ASP A 416 7.20 -9.25 -16.51
CA ASP A 416 8.19 -8.53 -17.31
C ASP A 416 7.85 -7.07 -17.51
N ALA A 417 6.60 -6.78 -17.89
CA ALA A 417 6.17 -5.44 -18.19
C ALA A 417 6.26 -4.53 -16.96
N ASN A 418 5.87 -5.04 -15.79
CA ASN A 418 5.91 -4.28 -14.54
C ASN A 418 7.34 -4.16 -13.98
N LEU A 419 8.06 -5.29 -13.84
CA LEU A 419 9.36 -5.31 -13.17
C LEU A 419 10.45 -4.56 -13.95
N ARG A 420 10.40 -4.54 -15.29
CA ARG A 420 11.30 -3.70 -16.10
C ARG A 420 11.13 -2.20 -15.83
N GLN A 421 9.97 -1.80 -15.32
CA GLN A 421 9.69 -0.41 -14.96
C GLN A 421 9.98 -0.13 -13.48
N GLY A 422 10.50 -1.11 -12.73
CA GLY A 422 10.71 -1.00 -11.29
C GLY A 422 9.42 -1.11 -10.47
N ILE A 423 8.35 -1.73 -11.01
CA ILE A 423 7.07 -1.89 -10.31
C ILE A 423 6.99 -3.29 -9.70
N PRO A 424 7.06 -3.45 -8.36
CA PRO A 424 6.80 -4.72 -7.70
C PRO A 424 5.38 -5.20 -8.05
N THR A 425 5.24 -6.49 -8.32
CA THR A 425 4.03 -7.05 -8.92
C THR A 425 3.34 -8.03 -7.97
N PRO A 426 2.18 -7.66 -7.43
CA PRO A 426 1.39 -8.56 -6.59
C PRO A 426 0.83 -9.73 -7.37
N MET A 427 0.79 -10.90 -6.75
CA MET A 427 0.25 -12.12 -7.34
C MET A 427 -0.36 -13.02 -6.25
N ALA A 428 -1.16 -13.98 -6.69
CA ALA A 428 -1.56 -15.09 -5.83
C ALA A 428 -1.29 -16.43 -6.51
N ILE A 429 -0.77 -17.34 -5.70
CA ILE A 429 -0.54 -18.72 -6.05
C ILE A 429 -1.54 -19.62 -5.30
N TYR A 430 -1.91 -20.73 -5.92
CA TYR A 430 -2.92 -21.64 -5.42
C TYR A 430 -2.37 -23.06 -5.34
N GLY A 431 -2.83 -23.76 -4.32
CA GLY A 431 -2.76 -25.20 -4.19
C GLY A 431 -4.16 -25.78 -4.07
N PRO A 432 -4.29 -27.11 -3.97
CA PRO A 432 -5.59 -27.80 -4.01
C PRO A 432 -6.62 -27.32 -2.99
N ASN A 433 -6.20 -26.73 -1.87
CA ASN A 433 -7.08 -26.32 -0.76
C ASN A 433 -6.75 -24.93 -0.19
N SER A 434 -5.89 -24.13 -0.83
CA SER A 434 -5.41 -22.87 -0.25
C SER A 434 -4.89 -21.91 -1.32
N GLY A 435 -5.18 -20.62 -1.16
CA GLY A 435 -4.49 -19.54 -1.89
C GLY A 435 -3.44 -18.87 -1.01
N HIS A 436 -2.46 -18.23 -1.64
CA HIS A 436 -1.38 -17.52 -0.97
C HIS A 436 -0.96 -16.31 -1.78
N ALA A 437 -0.92 -15.16 -1.11
CA ALA A 437 -0.54 -13.91 -1.73
C ALA A 437 0.97 -13.71 -1.61
N VAL A 438 1.62 -13.51 -2.75
CA VAL A 438 3.07 -13.28 -2.85
C VAL A 438 3.33 -12.02 -3.68
N LEU A 439 4.58 -11.56 -3.71
CA LEU A 439 4.99 -10.36 -4.42
C LEU A 439 6.24 -10.64 -5.25
N ALA A 440 6.21 -10.40 -6.56
CA ALA A 440 7.43 -10.37 -7.34
C ALA A 440 8.07 -8.98 -7.18
N VAL A 441 9.33 -8.93 -6.74
CA VAL A 441 10.01 -7.66 -6.38
C VAL A 441 11.19 -7.31 -7.28
N ASP A 442 11.74 -8.31 -7.97
CA ASP A 442 12.91 -8.11 -8.83
C ASP A 442 12.90 -9.07 -10.03
N ARG A 443 13.71 -8.75 -11.03
CA ARG A 443 13.88 -9.48 -12.28
C ARG A 443 15.36 -9.45 -12.67
N ARG A 444 15.87 -10.61 -13.09
CA ARG A 444 17.18 -10.68 -13.75
C ARG A 444 17.08 -11.42 -15.08
N GLU A 445 17.94 -11.03 -16.00
CA GLU A 445 18.10 -11.68 -17.29
C GLU A 445 19.54 -12.18 -17.41
N ALA A 446 19.73 -13.47 -17.64
CA ALA A 446 21.04 -14.03 -17.88
C ALA A 446 21.49 -13.75 -19.33
N ALA A 447 22.79 -13.95 -19.60
CA ALA A 447 23.38 -13.70 -20.91
C ALA A 447 22.78 -14.54 -22.06
N ASP A 448 22.12 -15.67 -21.75
CA ASP A 448 21.42 -16.52 -22.71
C ASP A 448 19.96 -16.09 -22.96
N GLY A 449 19.51 -15.00 -22.33
CA GLY A 449 18.16 -14.47 -22.42
C GLY A 449 17.15 -15.17 -21.49
N SER A 450 17.58 -16.11 -20.65
CA SER A 450 16.71 -16.66 -19.60
C SER A 450 16.38 -15.59 -18.56
N VAL A 451 15.14 -15.61 -18.07
CA VAL A 451 14.63 -14.61 -17.14
C VAL A 451 14.16 -15.30 -15.86
N ASP A 452 14.63 -14.79 -14.72
CA ASP A 452 14.16 -15.17 -13.40
C ASP A 452 13.50 -13.97 -12.72
N TYR A 453 12.53 -14.27 -11.85
CA TYR A 453 11.86 -13.32 -10.98
C TYR A 453 12.19 -13.62 -9.53
N GLN A 454 12.46 -12.59 -8.74
CA GLN A 454 12.58 -12.73 -7.29
C GLN A 454 11.19 -12.59 -6.67
N ILE A 455 10.68 -13.68 -6.10
CA ILE A 455 9.37 -13.75 -5.47
C ILE A 455 9.52 -13.76 -3.96
N TYR A 456 8.83 -12.83 -3.31
CA TYR A 456 8.70 -12.69 -1.87
C TYR A 456 7.55 -13.56 -1.34
N ASP A 457 7.88 -14.44 -0.39
CA ASP A 457 6.92 -15.21 0.42
C ASP A 457 6.74 -14.57 1.81
N PRO A 458 5.54 -14.05 2.14
CA PRO A 458 5.28 -13.45 3.44
C PRO A 458 5.20 -14.47 4.58
N TRP A 459 4.99 -15.76 4.31
CA TRP A 459 4.86 -16.74 5.39
C TRP A 459 6.18 -16.95 6.13
N HIS A 460 7.27 -17.11 5.37
CA HIS A 460 8.63 -17.28 5.90
C HIS A 460 9.47 -16.00 5.88
N GLY A 461 9.02 -14.94 5.20
CA GLY A 461 9.82 -13.73 5.00
C GLY A 461 11.03 -14.00 4.10
N THR A 462 10.85 -14.79 3.04
CA THR A 462 11.93 -15.24 2.16
C THR A 462 11.77 -14.74 0.73
N LEU A 463 12.90 -14.54 0.05
CA LEU A 463 12.98 -14.23 -1.36
C LEU A 463 13.53 -15.42 -2.13
N THR A 464 12.82 -15.84 -3.18
CA THR A 464 13.21 -16.98 -4.02
C THR A 464 13.25 -16.56 -5.48
N TRP A 465 14.35 -16.89 -6.17
CA TRP A 465 14.44 -16.74 -7.62
C TRP A 465 13.69 -17.89 -8.30
N VAL A 466 12.71 -17.54 -9.13
CA VAL A 466 11.84 -18.47 -9.87
C VAL A 466 11.96 -18.15 -11.35
N SER A 467 12.19 -19.17 -12.17
CA SER A 467 12.32 -18.96 -13.62
C SER A 467 11.00 -18.54 -14.25
N ARG A 468 11.04 -17.79 -15.35
CA ARG A 468 9.83 -17.51 -16.14
C ARG A 468 9.12 -18.80 -16.58
N ASP A 469 9.89 -19.83 -16.93
CA ASP A 469 9.32 -21.09 -17.38
C ASP A 469 8.52 -21.74 -16.25
N ASP A 470 8.99 -21.69 -15.00
CA ASP A 470 8.25 -22.18 -13.83
C ASP A 470 6.98 -21.38 -13.55
N VAL A 471 7.03 -20.05 -13.72
CA VAL A 471 5.84 -19.19 -13.62
C VAL A 471 4.79 -19.58 -14.66
N ASN A 472 5.21 -19.76 -15.92
CA ASN A 472 4.29 -20.09 -17.00
C ASN A 472 3.78 -21.54 -16.94
N ALA A 473 4.55 -22.43 -16.33
CA ALA A 473 4.21 -23.85 -16.20
C ALA A 473 3.39 -24.16 -14.92
N ASP A 474 3.06 -23.16 -14.09
CA ASP A 474 2.41 -23.35 -12.79
C ASP A 474 3.17 -24.32 -11.88
N THR A 475 4.50 -24.19 -11.86
CA THR A 475 5.42 -25.03 -11.07
C THR A 475 6.24 -24.20 -10.07
N ILE A 476 5.72 -23.06 -9.64
CA ILE A 476 6.40 -22.16 -8.69
C ILE A 476 6.65 -22.88 -7.36
N ASP A 477 7.88 -22.82 -6.85
CA ASP A 477 8.21 -23.28 -5.50
C ASP A 477 8.82 -22.13 -4.70
N VAL A 478 8.00 -21.53 -3.85
CA VAL A 478 8.42 -20.49 -2.88
C VAL A 478 8.46 -21.03 -1.45
N GLY A 479 8.60 -22.35 -1.28
CA GLY A 479 8.56 -23.01 0.03
C GLY A 479 7.15 -23.26 0.56
N THR A 480 6.14 -23.06 -0.28
CA THR A 480 4.73 -23.38 -0.02
C THR A 480 4.23 -24.43 -1.00
N ASN A 481 3.38 -25.37 -0.56
CA ASN A 481 2.82 -26.43 -1.43
C ASN A 481 1.73 -25.90 -2.40
N GLN A 482 1.97 -24.78 -3.07
CA GLN A 482 1.02 -24.03 -3.89
C GLN A 482 1.70 -23.61 -5.20
N PRO A 483 1.79 -24.51 -6.20
CA PRO A 483 2.65 -24.27 -7.34
C PRO A 483 2.01 -23.39 -8.43
N GLN A 484 0.68 -23.23 -8.41
CA GLN A 484 -0.07 -22.69 -9.54
C GLN A 484 -0.24 -21.18 -9.41
N VAL A 485 0.07 -20.41 -10.44
CA VAL A 485 -0.34 -19.01 -10.51
C VAL A 485 -1.83 -18.99 -10.81
N GLY A 486 -2.63 -18.31 -9.98
CA GLY A 486 -4.04 -18.10 -10.34
C GLY A 486 -4.36 -16.66 -10.72
N TYR A 487 -3.62 -15.67 -10.23
CA TYR A 487 -3.64 -14.35 -10.85
C TYR A 487 -2.34 -13.57 -10.62
N VAL A 488 -2.06 -12.67 -11.56
CA VAL A 488 -1.01 -11.64 -11.48
C VAL A 488 -1.67 -10.28 -11.63
N MET A 489 -1.23 -9.30 -10.85
CA MET A 489 -1.78 -7.95 -10.93
C MET A 489 -1.04 -7.11 -11.96
N ARG A 490 -1.75 -6.69 -13.00
CA ARG A 490 -1.24 -5.78 -14.01
C ARG A 490 -1.42 -4.34 -13.56
N TYR A 491 -0.37 -3.53 -13.65
CA TYR A 491 -0.48 -2.08 -13.46
C TYR A 491 -1.26 -1.45 -14.62
N ARG A 492 -2.18 -0.53 -14.29
CA ARG A 492 -2.87 0.35 -15.24
C ARG A 492 -2.20 1.72 -15.23
N GLU A 493 -1.69 2.14 -16.37
CA GLU A 493 -1.42 3.56 -16.58
C GLU A 493 -2.73 4.35 -16.41
N THR A 494 -2.81 5.14 -15.34
CA THR A 494 -3.97 5.98 -15.02
C THR A 494 -3.84 7.41 -15.54
N GLY A 495 -2.76 7.73 -16.27
CA GLY A 495 -2.56 9.03 -16.91
C GLY A 495 -3.22 9.14 -18.29
N PRO A 496 -3.54 10.37 -18.77
CA PRO A 496 -3.75 10.57 -20.19
C PRO A 496 -2.48 10.08 -20.88
N SER A 497 -2.59 9.07 -21.74
CA SER A 497 -1.48 8.66 -22.59
C SER A 497 -1.05 9.92 -23.34
N TYR A 498 0.05 10.55 -22.91
CA TYR A 498 0.75 11.48 -23.77
C TYR A 498 1.26 10.59 -24.88
N MET A 499 0.47 10.49 -25.97
CA MET A 499 0.97 9.96 -27.22
C MET A 499 2.20 10.81 -27.53
N VAL A 500 3.37 10.26 -27.22
CA VAL A 500 4.62 10.70 -27.80
C VAL A 500 4.44 10.39 -29.27
N TRP A 501 3.97 11.38 -30.02
CA TRP A 501 4.05 11.38 -31.47
C TRP A 501 5.53 11.40 -31.81
N GLY A 502 6.15 10.21 -31.84
CA GLY A 502 7.40 10.02 -32.53
C GLY A 502 7.12 10.36 -33.99
N THR A 503 7.51 11.55 -34.39
CA THR A 503 7.67 11.85 -35.81
C THR A 503 8.76 10.94 -36.33
N GLU A 504 8.38 9.86 -37.03
CA GLU A 504 9.29 9.18 -37.94
C GLU A 504 9.91 10.27 -38.84
N GLN A 505 11.22 10.45 -38.74
CA GLN A 505 11.99 11.22 -39.70
C GLN A 505 12.03 10.44 -41.02
N GLU A 506 11.76 11.16 -42.11
CA GLU A 506 11.85 10.74 -43.51
C GLU A 506 13.22 10.20 -43.93
#